data_AF-A0A524G3A7-F1
#
_entry.id   AF-A0A524G3A7-F1
#
_cell.length_a   1.000
_cell.length_b   1.000
_cell.length_c   1.000
_cell.angle_alpha   90.00
_cell.angle_beta   90.00
_cell.angle_gamma   90.00
#
_symmetry.space_group_name_H-M   'P 1'
#
loop_
_entity.id
_entity.type
_entity.pdbx_description
1 polymer ?
#
loop_
_entity_poly.entity_id
_entity_poly.type
_entity_poly.pdbx_seq_one_letter_code
_entity_poly.pdbx_strand_id
1 'polypeptide(L)'
;MNDETRYRWTKTDIAALVAAIIVMIIGFLTSNFIIQSTPEEPPGWPFPNWGPPAIVVYLPAIILTIPLIICIGLMVTANKRFKAKMESPTVYRYRDETIVYTGDYEIHKDTTKQADTKFYLLPAECPSCNRPLSNDNVDWIGPLQAKCPHCGATIKAEARE
;
A
#
# COMPACT_ATOMS: atom_id res chain seq x y z
N MET A 1 10.87 -14.44 -2.79
CA MET A 1 9.77 -13.77 -2.06
C MET A 1 9.66 -12.37 -2.65
N ASN A 2 8.96 -12.28 -3.78
CA ASN A 2 8.82 -11.04 -4.55
C ASN A 2 7.36 -10.63 -4.45
N ASP A 3 7.00 -9.95 -3.36
CA ASP A 3 5.73 -9.24 -3.32
C ASP A 3 5.92 -7.92 -4.08
N GLU A 4 5.48 -7.95 -5.33
CA GLU A 4 5.13 -6.75 -6.07
C GLU A 4 4.10 -5.99 -5.26
N THR A 5 4.54 -4.98 -4.51
CA THR A 5 3.68 -3.99 -3.88
C THR A 5 3.07 -3.14 -5.00
N ARG A 6 2.02 -3.69 -5.61
CA ARG A 6 1.24 -3.05 -6.66
C ARG A 6 0.59 -1.81 -6.04
N TYR A 7 1.24 -0.67 -6.22
CA TYR A 7 0.84 0.62 -5.66
C TYR A 7 -0.59 0.95 -6.11
N ARG A 8 -1.56 0.73 -5.23
CA ARG A 8 -2.96 1.09 -5.47
C ARG A 8 -3.12 2.57 -5.16
N TRP A 9 -3.22 3.37 -6.22
CA TRP A 9 -3.55 4.79 -6.12
C TRP A 9 -4.83 4.97 -5.31
N THR A 10 -4.75 5.78 -4.26
CA THR A 10 -5.95 6.10 -3.48
C THR A 10 -6.77 7.15 -4.22
N LYS A 11 -8.10 7.15 -4.04
CA LYS A 11 -8.98 8.14 -4.68
C LYS A 11 -8.57 9.58 -4.37
N THR A 12 -8.00 9.81 -3.19
CA THR A 12 -7.46 11.12 -2.77
C THR A 12 -6.21 11.53 -3.54
N ASP A 13 -5.34 10.59 -3.90
CA ASP A 13 -4.14 10.88 -4.70
C ASP A 13 -4.53 11.27 -6.13
N ILE A 14 -5.54 10.59 -6.69
CA ILE A 14 -6.07 10.90 -8.02
C ILE A 14 -6.73 12.29 -8.00
N ALA A 15 -7.54 12.59 -6.99
CA ALA A 15 -8.19 13.90 -6.86
C ALA A 15 -7.18 15.05 -6.74
N ALA A 16 -6.11 14.87 -5.95
CA ALA A 16 -5.04 15.87 -5.82
C ALA A 16 -4.30 16.11 -7.14
N LEU A 17 -4.04 15.04 -7.90
CA LEU A 17 -3.38 15.14 -9.20
C LEU A 17 -4.28 15.86 -10.22
N VAL A 18 -5.57 15.54 -10.25
CA VAL A 18 -6.55 16.22 -11.10
C VAL A 18 -6.65 17.71 -10.74
N ALA A 19 -6.70 18.06 -9.46
CA ALA A 19 -6.72 19.45 -9.03
C ALA A 19 -5.46 20.22 -9.48
N ALA A 20 -4.29 19.59 -9.38
CA ALA A 20 -3.03 20.19 -9.84
C ALA A 20 -3.03 20.44 -11.36
N ILE A 21 -3.55 19.50 -12.16
CA ILE A 21 -3.70 19.66 -13.62
C ILE A 21 -4.64 20.83 -13.93
N ILE A 22 -5.78 20.91 -13.25
CA ILE A 22 -6.76 21.99 -13.46
C ILE A 22 -6.13 23.35 -13.18
N VAL A 23 -5.39 23.50 -12.09
CA VAL A 23 -4.70 24.77 -11.76
C VAL A 23 -3.66 25.12 -12.83
N MET A 24 -2.91 24.13 -13.34
CA MET A 24 -1.96 24.36 -14.43
C MET A 24 -2.65 24.85 -15.71
N ILE A 25 -3.77 24.23 -16.06
CA ILE A 25 -4.57 24.63 -17.23
C ILE A 25 -5.11 26.05 -17.06
N ILE A 26 -5.66 26.38 -15.88
CA ILE A 26 -6.15 27.73 -15.59
C ILE A 26 -5.03 28.75 -15.73
N GLY A 27 -3.85 28.50 -15.14
CA GLY A 27 -2.69 29.39 -15.26
C GLY A 27 -2.24 29.61 -16.71
N PHE A 28 -2.22 28.54 -17.51
CA PHE A 28 -1.89 28.61 -18.93
C PHE A 28 -2.92 29.43 -19.73
N LEU A 29 -4.21 29.23 -19.46
CA LEU A 29 -5.28 29.98 -20.12
C LEU A 29 -5.25 31.46 -19.75
N THR A 30 -5.02 31.79 -18.47
CA THR A 30 -4.89 33.20 -18.05
C THR A 30 -3.70 33.89 -18.69
N SER A 31 -2.57 33.19 -18.87
CA SER A 31 -1.39 33.75 -19.52
C SER A 31 -1.62 34.03 -21.01
N ASN A 32 -2.26 33.09 -21.72
CA ASN A 32 -2.65 33.31 -23.12
C ASN A 32 -3.64 34.46 -23.28
N PHE A 33 -4.61 34.56 -22.36
CA PHE A 33 -5.57 35.66 -22.38
C PHE A 33 -4.88 37.02 -22.23
N ILE A 34 -3.91 37.12 -21.31
CA ILE A 34 -3.13 38.35 -21.13
C ILE A 34 -2.39 38.72 -22.42
N ILE A 35 -1.73 37.77 -23.08
CA ILE A 35 -1.02 37.98 -24.35
C ILE A 35 -1.96 38.48 -25.45
N GLN A 36 -3.20 37.97 -25.50
CA GLN A 36 -4.18 38.42 -26.49
C GLN A 36 -4.80 39.78 -26.16
N SER A 37 -4.84 40.14 -24.88
CA SER A 37 -5.46 41.38 -24.41
C SER A 37 -4.54 42.60 -24.44
N THR A 38 -3.22 42.42 -24.63
CA THR A 38 -2.29 43.54 -24.70
C THR A 38 -2.54 44.32 -26.00
N PRO A 39 -3.00 45.58 -25.92
CA PRO A 39 -3.23 46.39 -27.11
C PRO A 39 -1.90 46.64 -27.83
N GLU A 40 -1.94 46.63 -29.16
CA GLU A 40 -0.80 46.97 -30.01
C GLU A 40 -0.23 48.34 -29.58
N GLU A 41 1.09 48.40 -29.41
CA GLU A 41 1.76 49.58 -28.87
C GLU A 41 1.50 50.83 -29.75
N PRO A 42 1.32 52.00 -29.14
CA PRO A 42 1.09 53.23 -29.88
C PRO A 42 2.32 53.60 -30.73
N PRO A 43 2.12 54.13 -31.95
CA PRO A 43 3.21 54.50 -32.84
C PRO A 43 4.08 55.60 -32.23
N GLY A 44 5.38 55.34 -32.05
CA GLY A 44 6.35 56.33 -31.56
C GLY A 44 7.13 55.95 -30.31
N TRP A 45 6.99 54.73 -29.78
CA TRP A 45 7.81 54.26 -28.67
C TRP A 45 9.30 54.15 -29.07
N PRO A 46 10.23 54.70 -28.29
CA PRO A 46 11.64 54.84 -28.67
C PRO A 46 12.46 53.54 -28.54
N PHE A 47 11.84 52.44 -28.09
CA PHE A 47 12.51 51.16 -27.96
C PHE A 47 12.25 50.33 -29.23
N PRO A 48 13.30 49.84 -29.91
CA PRO A 48 13.13 49.06 -31.13
C PRO A 48 12.38 47.77 -30.80
N ASN A 49 11.21 47.54 -31.41
CA ASN A 49 10.45 46.31 -31.74
C ASN A 49 10.53 45.04 -30.88
N TRP A 50 11.14 45.10 -29.70
CA TRP A 50 11.22 44.02 -28.74
C TRP A 50 10.03 44.26 -27.83
N GLY A 51 8.87 43.72 -28.20
CA GLY A 51 7.72 43.66 -27.29
C GLY A 51 8.18 43.14 -25.92
N PRO A 52 7.42 43.41 -24.83
CA PRO A 52 7.82 43.08 -23.48
C PRO A 52 8.40 41.66 -23.48
N PRO A 53 9.66 41.47 -23.07
CA PRO A 53 10.36 40.20 -23.27
C PRO A 53 9.46 39.11 -22.70
N ALA A 54 9.13 38.09 -23.50
CA ALA A 54 8.10 37.10 -23.16
C ALA A 54 8.25 36.55 -21.72
N ILE A 55 9.49 36.53 -21.23
CA ILE A 55 9.85 36.28 -19.83
C ILE A 55 9.01 37.08 -18.82
N VAL A 56 8.77 38.38 -19.00
CA VAL A 56 8.01 39.24 -18.08
C VAL A 56 6.53 38.86 -18.05
N VAL A 57 5.99 38.39 -19.18
CA VAL A 57 4.59 37.95 -19.28
C VAL A 57 4.37 36.62 -18.57
N TYR A 58 5.33 35.70 -18.66
CA TYR A 58 5.24 34.39 -18.00
C TYR A 58 5.71 34.40 -16.54
N LEU A 59 6.47 35.41 -16.12
CA LEU A 59 7.06 35.51 -14.79
C LEU A 59 6.03 35.36 -13.64
N PRO A 60 4.88 36.06 -13.61
CA PRO A 60 3.91 35.89 -12.53
C PRO A 60 3.24 34.51 -12.54
N ALA A 61 3.01 33.93 -13.73
CA ALA A 61 2.45 32.58 -13.84
C ALA A 61 3.42 31.54 -13.29
N ILE A 62 4.71 31.67 -13.60
CA ILE A 62 5.77 30.77 -13.09
C ILE A 62 5.93 30.92 -11.58
N ILE A 63 5.97 32.15 -11.05
CA ILE A 63 6.11 32.42 -9.62
C ILE A 63 4.94 31.86 -8.80
N LEU A 64 3.71 31.86 -9.33
CA LEU A 64 2.55 31.33 -8.61
C LEU A 64 2.39 29.82 -8.74
N THR A 65 2.70 29.24 -9.90
CA THR A 65 2.47 27.82 -10.17
C THR A 65 3.54 26.93 -9.54
N ILE A 66 4.82 27.29 -9.63
CA ILE A 66 5.92 26.49 -9.10
C ILE A 66 5.79 26.19 -7.58
N PRO A 67 5.58 27.18 -6.68
CA PRO A 67 5.49 26.90 -5.26
C PRO A 67 4.23 26.08 -4.92
N LEU A 68 3.13 26.24 -5.68
CA LEU A 68 1.91 25.46 -5.48
C LEU A 68 2.13 23.98 -5.83
N ILE A 69 2.82 23.70 -6.94
CA ILE A 69 3.22 22.34 -7.32
C ILE A 69 4.15 21.74 -6.27
N ILE A 70 5.13 22.50 -5.78
CA ILE A 70 6.04 22.06 -4.73
C ILE A 70 5.28 21.77 -3.42
N CYS A 71 4.38 22.65 -2.99
CA CYS A 71 3.56 22.45 -1.79
C CYS A 71 2.67 21.21 -1.90
N ILE A 72 2.04 20.97 -3.04
CA ILE A 72 1.23 19.77 -3.28
C ILE A 72 2.13 18.52 -3.25
N GLY A 73 3.29 18.56 -3.92
CA GLY A 73 4.26 17.46 -3.89
C GLY A 73 4.77 17.14 -2.48
N LEU A 74 5.03 18.18 -1.68
CA LEU A 74 5.42 18.03 -0.27
C LEU A 74 4.28 17.48 0.58
N MET A 75 3.03 17.91 0.38
CA MET A 75 1.89 17.34 1.10
C MET A 75 1.66 15.87 0.75
N VAL A 76 1.77 15.49 -0.53
CA VAL A 76 1.63 14.08 -0.95
C VAL A 76 2.74 13.22 -0.34
N THR A 77 3.99 13.68 -0.38
CA THR A 77 5.12 12.94 0.20
C THR A 77 5.08 12.88 1.73
N ALA A 78 4.64 13.95 2.40
CA ALA A 78 4.40 13.95 3.83
C ALA A 78 3.29 12.97 4.21
N ASN A 79 2.18 12.96 3.48
CA ASN A 79 1.07 12.04 3.73
C ASN A 79 1.49 10.57 3.57
N LYS A 80 2.38 10.26 2.61
CA LYS A 80 3.00 8.93 2.49
C LYS A 80 3.82 8.56 3.73
N ARG A 81 4.61 9.50 4.27
CA ARG A 81 5.40 9.28 5.49
C ARG A 81 4.52 9.08 6.73
N PHE A 82 3.40 9.79 6.82
CA PHE A 82 2.45 9.60 7.92
C PHE A 82 1.75 8.25 7.88
N LYS A 83 1.32 7.78 6.70
CA LYS A 83 0.74 6.43 6.56
C LYS A 83 1.73 5.33 6.91
N ALA A 84 2.99 5.44 6.46
CA ALA A 84 4.03 4.48 6.83
C ALA A 84 4.30 4.41 8.34
N LYS A 85 4.04 5.49 9.09
CA LYS A 85 4.16 5.50 10.56
C LYS A 85 2.92 4.93 11.27
N MET A 86 1.72 5.13 10.72
CA MET A 86 0.49 4.60 11.31
C MET A 86 0.35 3.09 11.12
N GLU A 87 0.98 2.55 10.08
CA GLU A 87 0.96 1.12 9.76
C GLU A 87 2.16 0.36 10.34
N SER A 88 2.98 1.00 11.17
CA SER A 88 3.93 0.26 12.00
C SER A 88 3.05 -0.64 12.88
N PRO A 89 3.05 -1.97 12.72
CA PRO A 89 2.27 -2.82 13.58
C PRO A 89 2.70 -2.45 14.99
N THR A 90 1.75 -2.01 15.82
CA THR A 90 1.98 -1.92 17.24
C THR A 90 2.30 -3.34 17.67
N VAL A 91 3.59 -3.68 17.63
CA VAL A 91 4.12 -4.86 18.28
C VAL A 91 3.77 -4.60 19.72
N TYR A 92 2.68 -5.21 20.18
CA TYR A 92 2.36 -5.31 21.59
C TYR A 92 3.55 -6.07 22.17
N ARG A 93 4.59 -5.32 22.58
CA ARG A 93 5.60 -5.84 23.48
C ARG A 93 4.81 -6.17 24.73
N TYR A 94 4.49 -7.45 24.86
CA TYR A 94 3.94 -8.01 26.08
C TYR A 94 4.87 -7.56 27.19
N ARG A 95 4.40 -6.64 28.04
CA ARG A 95 5.16 -6.17 29.17
C ARG A 95 5.12 -7.31 30.17
N ASP A 96 6.25 -7.94 30.39
CA ASP A 96 6.43 -9.19 31.15
C ASP A 96 6.11 -9.05 32.66
N GLU A 97 5.46 -7.95 33.06
CA GLU A 97 5.44 -7.47 34.45
C GLU A 97 4.23 -7.96 35.26
N THR A 98 3.24 -8.64 34.68
CA THR A 98 2.09 -9.15 35.46
C THR A 98 1.50 -10.47 35.00
N ILE A 99 2.31 -11.39 34.46
CA ILE A 99 1.86 -12.79 34.33
C ILE A 99 2.07 -13.46 35.69
N VAL A 100 1.10 -13.30 36.60
CA VAL A 100 1.04 -14.08 37.84
C VAL A 100 0.64 -15.50 37.46
N TYR A 101 1.64 -16.31 37.18
CA TYR A 101 1.51 -17.72 36.84
C TYR A 101 1.48 -18.49 38.17
N THR A 102 0.28 -18.87 38.62
CA THR A 102 0.11 -19.85 39.70
C THR A 102 0.74 -21.15 39.21
N GLY A 103 1.87 -21.53 39.83
CA GLY A 103 2.65 -22.74 39.55
C GLY A 103 1.75 -23.93 39.22
N ASP A 104 2.14 -24.82 38.31
CA ASP A 104 3.10 -25.87 38.62
C ASP A 104 3.68 -26.51 37.34
N TYR A 105 4.20 -25.73 36.39
CA TYR A 105 4.93 -26.29 35.24
C TYR A 105 6.42 -26.19 35.52
N GLU A 106 7.03 -27.36 35.73
CA GLU A 106 8.46 -27.52 35.58
C GLU A 106 8.82 -27.15 34.15
N ILE A 107 9.38 -25.95 33.95
CA ILE A 107 9.96 -25.55 32.68
C ILE A 107 11.23 -26.36 32.52
N HIS A 108 11.11 -27.56 31.94
CA HIS A 108 12.26 -28.25 31.37
C HIS A 108 12.84 -27.36 30.27
N LYS A 109 13.94 -26.68 30.60
CA LYS A 109 14.82 -26.02 29.63
C LYS A 109 15.55 -27.08 28.80
N ASP A 110 14.81 -27.80 27.98
CA ASP A 110 15.42 -28.57 26.91
C ASP A 110 15.62 -27.65 25.72
N THR A 111 16.82 -27.09 25.71
CA THR A 111 17.72 -27.04 24.57
C THR A 111 17.04 -27.24 23.21
N THR A 112 17.02 -26.16 22.45
CA THR A 112 16.95 -26.04 20.99
C THR A 112 17.49 -27.28 20.25
N LYS A 113 16.73 -28.36 20.19
CA LYS A 113 16.73 -29.26 19.05
C LYS A 113 15.68 -28.69 18.13
N GLN A 114 16.08 -28.31 16.92
CA GLN A 114 15.16 -28.14 15.80
C GLN A 114 14.23 -29.35 15.80
N ALA A 115 13.01 -29.18 16.33
CA ALA A 115 11.96 -30.14 16.16
C ALA A 115 11.69 -30.11 14.67
N ASP A 116 12.20 -31.12 14.00
CA ASP A 116 11.91 -31.48 12.63
C ASP A 116 10.40 -31.37 12.44
N THR A 117 9.93 -30.23 11.92
CA THR A 117 8.51 -29.93 11.74
C THR A 117 8.01 -30.84 10.63
N LYS A 118 7.67 -32.07 10.99
CA LYS A 118 7.01 -33.02 10.09
C LYS A 118 5.65 -32.44 9.76
N PHE A 119 5.46 -32.08 8.48
CA PHE A 119 4.17 -31.62 7.98
C PHE A 119 3.28 -32.85 7.79
N TYR A 120 2.16 -32.87 8.51
CA TYR A 120 1.15 -33.91 8.37
C TYR A 120 0.13 -33.46 7.33
N LEU A 121 -0.02 -34.26 6.28
CA LEU A 121 -0.95 -33.99 5.18
C LEU A 121 -1.99 -35.11 5.12
N LEU A 122 -3.20 -34.75 4.71
CA LEU A 122 -4.20 -35.75 4.35
C LEU A 122 -3.90 -36.34 2.97
N PRO A 123 -4.24 -37.61 2.74
CA PRO A 123 -4.18 -38.19 1.41
C PRO A 123 -5.10 -37.42 0.45
N ALA A 124 -4.71 -37.35 -0.82
CA ALA A 124 -5.47 -36.65 -1.85
C ALA A 124 -6.86 -37.27 -2.10
N GLU A 125 -7.05 -38.54 -1.74
CA GLU A 125 -8.30 -39.28 -1.89
C GLU A 125 -8.69 -39.98 -0.59
N CYS A 126 -9.99 -40.02 -0.28
CA CYS A 126 -10.49 -40.73 0.89
C CYS A 126 -10.38 -42.26 0.69
N PRO A 127 -9.77 -43.01 1.63
CA PRO A 127 -9.66 -44.47 1.51
C PRO A 127 -11.01 -45.21 1.62
N SER A 128 -12.05 -44.54 2.15
CA SER A 128 -13.37 -45.15 2.33
C SER A 128 -14.34 -44.88 1.17
N CYS A 129 -14.15 -43.81 0.41
CA CYS A 129 -15.09 -43.43 -0.66
C CYS A 129 -14.45 -43.01 -1.98
N ASN A 130 -13.10 -43.02 -2.06
CA ASN A 130 -12.29 -42.66 -3.23
C ASN A 130 -12.63 -41.30 -3.85
N ARG A 131 -13.15 -40.37 -3.04
CA ARG A 131 -13.39 -38.99 -3.47
C ARG A 131 -12.19 -38.11 -3.15
N PRO A 132 -11.91 -37.08 -3.98
CA PRO A 132 -10.84 -36.15 -3.73
C PRO A 132 -11.09 -35.37 -2.43
N LEU A 133 -10.05 -35.24 -1.61
CA LEU A 133 -10.05 -34.39 -0.42
C LEU A 133 -9.13 -33.18 -0.63
N SER A 134 -9.61 -32.02 -0.19
CA SER A 134 -8.78 -30.83 -0.02
C SER A 134 -8.64 -30.54 1.46
N ASN A 135 -7.42 -30.23 1.90
CA ASN A 135 -7.09 -29.96 3.32
C ASN A 135 -7.94 -28.80 3.90
N ASP A 136 -8.36 -27.86 3.05
CA ASP A 136 -9.16 -26.69 3.44
C ASP A 136 -10.63 -27.03 3.73
N ASN A 137 -11.13 -28.17 3.23
CA ASN A 137 -12.55 -28.56 3.27
C ASN A 137 -12.81 -29.75 4.21
N VAL A 138 -11.90 -30.05 5.14
CA VAL A 138 -12.02 -31.19 6.05
C VAL A 138 -12.25 -30.71 7.47
N ASP A 139 -13.23 -31.31 8.15
CA ASP A 139 -13.46 -31.05 9.56
C ASP A 139 -12.45 -31.84 10.39
N TRP A 140 -11.49 -31.12 10.98
CA TRP A 140 -10.50 -31.71 11.87
C TRP A 140 -11.13 -32.07 13.22
N ILE A 141 -11.00 -33.34 13.61
CA ILE A 141 -11.51 -33.86 14.88
C ILE A 141 -10.39 -34.13 15.90
N GLY A 142 -9.13 -34.01 15.47
CA GLY A 142 -7.94 -34.14 16.32
C GLY A 142 -6.68 -33.74 15.57
N PRO A 143 -5.51 -33.70 16.23
CA PRO A 143 -4.26 -33.21 15.63
C PRO A 143 -3.77 -34.02 14.42
N LEU A 144 -4.16 -35.29 14.31
CA LEU A 144 -3.81 -36.20 13.22
C LEU A 144 -5.03 -36.90 12.61
N GLN A 145 -6.24 -36.35 12.84
CA GLN A 145 -7.48 -36.98 12.42
C GLN A 145 -8.45 -35.94 11.89
N ALA A 146 -9.01 -36.20 10.72
CA ALA A 146 -10.07 -35.37 10.14
C ALA A 146 -11.19 -36.24 9.58
N LYS A 147 -12.38 -35.65 9.46
CA LYS A 147 -13.59 -36.33 9.03
C LYS A 147 -13.87 -36.01 7.56
N CYS A 148 -14.06 -37.04 6.75
CA CYS A 148 -14.40 -36.88 5.34
C CYS A 148 -15.74 -36.15 5.18
N PRO A 149 -15.82 -35.06 4.38
CA PRO A 149 -17.08 -34.34 4.16
C PRO A 149 -18.09 -35.14 3.32
N HIS A 150 -17.65 -36.18 2.60
CA HIS A 150 -18.51 -36.94 1.70
C HIS A 150 -19.12 -38.18 2.34
N CYS A 151 -18.33 -38.97 3.07
CA CYS A 151 -18.78 -40.24 3.66
C CYS A 151 -18.82 -40.20 5.20
N GLY A 152 -18.29 -39.15 5.83
CA GLY A 152 -18.24 -39.03 7.29
C GLY A 152 -17.21 -39.94 7.97
N ALA A 153 -16.40 -40.69 7.21
CA ALA A 153 -15.37 -41.56 7.75
C ALA A 153 -14.20 -40.74 8.34
N THR A 154 -13.56 -41.27 9.39
CA THR A 154 -12.37 -40.68 10.00
C THR A 154 -11.11 -41.08 9.23
N ILE A 155 -10.37 -40.08 8.77
CA ILE A 155 -9.12 -40.23 8.02
C ILE A 155 -7.97 -39.80 8.93
N LYS A 156 -6.87 -40.56 8.94
CA LYS A 156 -5.64 -40.21 9.65
C LYS A 156 -4.71 -39.42 8.73
N ALA A 157 -4.14 -38.35 9.25
CA ALA A 157 -3.11 -37.60 8.53
C ALA A 157 -1.78 -38.38 8.59
N GLU A 158 -1.09 -38.44 7.47
CA GLU A 158 0.20 -39.12 7.36
C GLU A 158 1.32 -38.07 7.35
N ALA A 159 2.44 -38.39 8.02
CA ALA A 159 3.63 -37.55 7.94
C ALA A 159 4.21 -37.67 6.54
N ARG A 160 4.39 -36.54 5.84
CA ARG A 160 5.14 -36.52 4.60
C ARG A 160 6.54 -35.98 4.90
N GLU A 161 7.56 -36.76 4.55
CA GLU A 161 8.96 -36.33 4.57
C GLU A 161 9.28 -35.45 3.36
#